data_AF-A0A821K8G1-F1
#
_entry.id   AF-A0A821K8G1-F1
#
_cell.length_a   1.000
_cell.length_b   1.000
_cell.length_c   1.000
_cell.angle_alpha   90.00
_cell.angle_beta   90.00
_cell.angle_gamma   90.00
#
_symmetry.space_group_name_H-M   'P 1'
#
loop_
_entity.id
_entity.type
_entity.pdbx_description
1 polymer ?
#
loop_
_entity_poly.entity_id
_entity_poly.type
_entity_poly.pdbx_seq_one_letter_code
_entity_poly.pdbx_strand_id
1 'polypeptide(L)'
;MIYGSLVTKTNRIARILARSKKKIITRRLKFMSARHQLAIACFILVTEVTIVGVTVYRDPPKAVLIETGGRLLLTCKKSLQGIVAPLGFDGLLVFLCTLYAIKTRNLPENFNEAKFIGFSMYTTCVIWLAFAAVYFAIEVKVFSLCVATNASAYVVLIFLFFPKLYLIIFKPEKNQR
;
A
#
# COMPACT_ATOMS: atom_id res chain seq x y z
N MET A 1 1.91 6.32 0.67
CA MET A 1 1.83 6.60 -0.80
C MET A 1 1.61 5.35 -1.67
N ILE A 2 2.42 4.29 -1.55
CA ILE A 2 2.32 3.08 -2.37
C ILE A 2 0.89 2.50 -2.34
N TYR A 3 0.33 2.31 -1.13
CA TYR A 3 -0.99 1.70 -0.95
C TYR A 3 -2.16 2.54 -1.50
N GLY A 4 -2.07 3.87 -1.46
CA GLY A 4 -3.09 4.75 -2.07
C GLY A 4 -3.20 4.59 -3.60
N SER A 5 -2.08 4.35 -4.27
CA SER A 5 -2.09 4.05 -5.71
C SER A 5 -2.63 2.64 -6.01
N LEU A 6 -2.26 1.64 -5.20
CA LEU A 6 -2.76 0.28 -5.33
C LEU A 6 -4.27 0.21 -5.07
N VAL A 7 -4.80 0.92 -4.08
CA VAL A 7 -6.24 0.90 -3.76
C VAL A 7 -7.04 1.52 -4.90
N THR A 8 -6.55 2.62 -5.47
CA THR A 8 -7.20 3.29 -6.61
C THR A 8 -7.25 2.36 -7.83
N LYS A 9 -6.14 1.66 -8.11
CA LYS A 9 -6.03 0.71 -9.21
C LYS A 9 -6.91 -0.52 -9.00
N THR A 10 -6.86 -1.15 -7.82
CA THR A 10 -7.66 -2.34 -7.48
C THR A 10 -9.15 -2.03 -7.43
N ASN A 11 -9.55 -0.89 -6.89
CA ASN A 11 -10.95 -0.42 -6.91
C ASN A 11 -11.46 -0.25 -8.35
N ARG A 12 -10.64 0.32 -9.26
CA ARG A 12 -10.99 0.39 -10.68
C ARG A 12 -11.21 -1.00 -11.29
N ILE A 13 -10.30 -1.94 -11.07
CA ILE A 13 -10.41 -3.33 -11.58
C ILE A 13 -11.68 -4.00 -11.01
N ALA A 14 -11.92 -3.88 -9.71
CA ALA A 14 -13.10 -4.43 -9.04
C ALA A 14 -14.42 -3.89 -9.62
N ARG A 15 -14.47 -2.59 -9.96
CA ARG A 15 -15.65 -1.97 -10.61
C ARG A 15 -15.87 -2.48 -12.04
N ILE A 16 -14.81 -2.71 -12.80
CA ILE A 16 -14.90 -3.31 -14.16
C ILE A 16 -15.50 -4.72 -14.06
N LEU A 17 -15.02 -5.55 -13.12
CA LEU A 17 -15.50 -6.92 -12.93
C LEU A 17 -16.93 -7.01 -12.44
N ALA A 18 -17.30 -6.17 -11.48
CA ALA A 18 -18.68 -6.11 -11.00
C ALA A 18 -19.66 -5.81 -12.15
N ARG A 19 -19.22 -5.04 -13.15
CA ARG A 19 -20.02 -4.76 -14.35
C ARG A 19 -20.07 -5.95 -15.31
N SER A 20 -18.94 -6.62 -15.56
CA SER A 20 -18.87 -7.81 -16.42
C SER A 20 -19.80 -8.92 -15.92
N LYS A 21 -19.83 -9.17 -14.60
CA LYS A 21 -20.72 -10.19 -14.00
C LYS A 21 -22.20 -9.82 -14.01
N LYS A 22 -22.57 -8.53 -14.00
CA LYS A 22 -23.97 -8.10 -13.89
C LYS A 22 -24.72 -7.98 -15.21
N LYS A 23 -24.11 -8.16 -16.39
CA LYS A 23 -24.77 -7.99 -17.71
C LYS A 23 -25.59 -6.67 -17.85
N ILE A 24 -25.24 -5.61 -17.11
CA ILE A 24 -25.97 -4.33 -17.15
C ILE A 24 -25.52 -3.50 -18.36
N ILE A 25 -26.31 -3.60 -19.42
CA ILE A 25 -26.36 -2.70 -20.57
C ILE A 25 -26.89 -1.31 -20.07
N THR A 26 -26.36 -0.21 -20.62
CA THR A 26 -26.91 1.17 -20.53
C THR A 26 -26.78 2.04 -19.25
N ARG A 27 -25.59 2.19 -18.65
CA ARG A 27 -25.24 3.48 -17.99
C ARG A 27 -23.75 3.81 -18.15
N ARG A 28 -23.41 4.98 -18.72
CA ARG A 28 -22.02 5.46 -18.83
C ARG A 28 -21.39 5.46 -17.43
N LEU A 29 -20.18 4.91 -17.28
CA LEU A 29 -19.46 4.99 -16.00
C LEU A 29 -19.08 6.45 -15.73
N LYS A 30 -19.86 7.14 -14.91
CA LYS A 30 -19.31 8.23 -14.11
C LYS A 30 -18.20 7.60 -13.24
N PHE A 31 -17.03 8.23 -13.17
CA PHE A 31 -15.86 7.80 -12.38
C PHE A 31 -14.85 6.77 -12.94
N MET A 32 -14.85 6.45 -14.25
CA MET A 32 -13.78 5.62 -14.84
C MET A 32 -12.66 6.38 -15.54
N SER A 33 -12.88 7.66 -15.83
CA SER A 33 -11.86 8.49 -16.47
C SER A 33 -10.62 8.60 -15.57
N ALA A 34 -9.44 8.68 -16.18
CA ALA A 34 -8.16 8.85 -15.50
C ALA A 34 -8.20 10.03 -14.52
N ARG A 35 -8.96 11.09 -14.84
CA ARG A 35 -9.18 12.27 -13.97
C ARG A 35 -9.81 11.91 -12.63
N HIS A 36 -10.76 10.96 -12.60
CA HIS A 36 -11.41 10.54 -11.36
C HIS A 36 -10.51 9.62 -10.53
N GLN A 37 -9.70 8.79 -11.18
CA GLN A 37 -8.70 7.96 -10.48
C GLN A 37 -7.63 8.85 -9.84
N LEU A 38 -7.16 9.86 -10.57
CA LEU A 38 -6.25 10.87 -10.04
C LEU A 38 -6.88 11.63 -8.87
N ALA A 39 -8.14 12.07 -8.99
CA ALA A 39 -8.83 12.75 -7.90
C ALA A 39 -8.92 11.88 -6.62
N ILE A 40 -9.24 10.59 -6.74
CA ILE A 40 -9.26 9.65 -5.61
C ILE A 40 -7.86 9.50 -5.00
N ALA A 41 -6.83 9.31 -5.84
CA ALA A 41 -5.45 9.17 -5.37
C ALA A 41 -4.97 10.46 -4.65
N CYS A 42 -5.24 11.63 -5.22
CA CYS A 42 -4.95 12.92 -4.61
C CYS A 42 -5.68 13.09 -3.27
N PHE A 43 -6.95 12.70 -3.18
CA PHE A 43 -7.69 12.75 -1.92
C PHE A 43 -7.06 11.88 -0.84
N ILE A 44 -6.66 10.65 -1.18
CA ILE A 44 -5.96 9.76 -0.24
C ILE A 44 -4.62 10.37 0.20
N LEU A 45 -3.84 10.93 -0.75
CA LEU A 45 -2.57 11.59 -0.44
C LEU A 45 -2.74 12.81 0.46
N VAL A 46 -3.71 13.67 0.18
CA VAL A 46 -4.01 14.84 1.01
C VAL A 46 -4.41 14.40 2.42
N THR A 47 -5.19 13.32 2.54
CA THR A 47 -5.58 12.76 3.85
C THR A 47 -4.35 12.29 4.62
N GLU A 48 -3.46 11.51 3.99
CA GLU A 48 -2.19 11.06 4.59
C GLU A 48 -1.33 12.23 5.08
N VAL A 49 -1.11 13.21 4.21
CA VAL A 49 -0.29 14.40 4.52
C VAL A 49 -0.92 15.20 5.66
N THR A 50 -2.25 15.29 5.69
CA THR A 50 -2.95 15.98 6.78
C THR A 50 -2.79 15.23 8.11
N ILE A 51 -2.90 13.90 8.11
CA ILE A 51 -2.69 13.09 9.32
C ILE A 51 -1.26 13.31 9.85
N VAL A 52 -0.25 13.17 9.00
CA VAL A 52 1.15 13.38 9.38
C VAL A 52 1.42 14.82 9.79
N GLY A 53 0.86 15.79 9.07
CA GLY A 53 1.00 17.22 9.39
C GLY A 53 0.42 17.57 10.75
N VAL A 54 -0.76 17.05 11.09
CA VAL A 54 -1.40 17.27 12.40
C VAL A 54 -0.59 16.61 13.52
N THR A 55 -0.08 15.38 13.32
CA THR A 55 0.74 14.73 14.35
C THR A 55 2.06 15.44 14.58
N VAL A 56 2.74 15.89 13.50
CA VAL A 56 3.97 16.69 13.60
C VAL A 56 3.71 18.06 14.25
N TYR A 57 2.57 18.69 13.96
CA TYR A 57 2.21 19.97 14.58
C TYR A 57 1.96 19.83 16.09
N ARG A 58 1.25 18.78 16.51
CA ARG A 58 0.97 18.52 17.94
C ARG A 58 2.22 18.08 18.70
N ASP A 59 2.98 17.15 18.12
CA ASP A 59 4.17 16.55 18.70
C ASP A 59 5.39 16.82 17.80
N PRO A 60 5.99 18.03 17.88
CA PRO A 60 7.10 18.38 17.02
C PRO A 60 8.31 17.45 17.28
N PRO A 61 9.05 17.05 16.23
CA PRO A 61 10.17 16.13 16.35
C PRO A 61 11.26 16.77 17.20
N LYS A 62 11.65 16.08 18.27
CA LYS A 62 12.74 16.48 19.18
C LYS A 62 13.69 15.31 19.38
N ALA A 63 14.99 15.60 19.37
CA ALA A 63 15.99 14.63 19.77
C ALA A 63 16.04 14.54 21.30
N VAL A 64 16.06 13.34 21.84
CA VAL A 64 16.14 13.05 23.26
C VAL A 64 17.22 12.01 23.51
N LEU A 65 18.00 12.19 24.58
CA LEU A 65 18.97 11.21 25.06
C LEU A 65 18.25 10.25 26.01
N ILE A 66 18.37 8.95 25.76
CA ILE A 66 17.85 7.90 26.61
C ILE A 66 19.03 7.03 27.04
N GLU A 67 19.13 6.76 28.33
CA GLU A 67 20.13 5.84 28.85
C GLU A 67 19.57 4.42 28.81
N THR A 68 20.31 3.48 28.20
CA THR A 68 19.89 2.08 28.08
C THR A 68 21.12 1.19 28.21
N GLY A 69 21.16 0.36 29.26
CA GLY A 69 22.26 -0.59 29.49
C GLY A 69 23.63 0.09 29.63
N GLY A 70 23.72 1.23 30.31
CA GLY A 70 24.97 1.99 30.51
C GLY A 70 25.47 2.72 29.26
N ARG A 71 24.63 2.84 28.21
CA ARG A 71 24.93 3.61 27.00
C ARG A 71 23.93 4.75 26.85
N LEU A 72 24.42 5.90 26.40
CA LEU A 72 23.60 7.06 26.02
C LEU A 72 23.20 6.92 24.54
N LEU A 73 21.90 6.83 24.27
CA LEU A 73 21.34 6.70 22.94
C LEU A 73 20.57 7.97 22.56
N LEU A 74 20.97 8.63 21.47
CA LEU A 74 20.21 9.74 20.90
C LEU A 74 19.08 9.21 20.03
N THR A 75 17.82 9.47 20.40
CA THR A 75 16.64 9.03 19.64
C THR A 75 15.65 10.17 19.41
N CYS A 76 14.78 10.03 18.42
CA CYS A 76 13.64 10.94 18.28
C CYS A 76 12.59 10.63 19.35
N LYS A 77 12.05 11.68 19.99
CA LYS A 77 10.87 11.57 20.86
C LYS A 77 9.71 11.00 20.04
N LYS A 78 9.23 9.84 20.44
CA LYS A 78 8.13 9.14 19.75
C LYS A 78 6.84 9.30 20.56
N SER A 79 5.81 9.86 19.94
CA SER A 79 4.45 9.85 20.49
C SER A 79 3.72 8.61 19.98
N LEU A 80 2.97 7.92 20.86
CA LEU A 80 2.16 6.78 20.47
C LEU A 80 1.16 7.18 19.36
N GLN A 81 0.52 8.35 19.51
CA GLN A 81 -0.39 8.89 18.50
C GLN A 81 0.34 9.21 17.18
N GLY A 82 1.55 9.76 17.26
CA GLY A 82 2.39 10.07 16.10
C GLY A 82 2.79 8.86 15.27
N ILE A 83 2.78 7.65 15.86
CA ILE A 83 3.06 6.38 15.18
C ILE A 83 1.77 5.68 14.75
N VAL A 84 0.81 5.55 15.67
CA VAL A 84 -0.41 4.76 15.44
C VAL A 84 -1.32 5.41 14.41
N ALA A 85 -1.43 6.74 14.37
CA ALA A 85 -2.32 7.41 13.42
C ALA A 85 -1.93 7.18 11.94
N PRO A 86 -0.68 7.46 11.49
CA PRO A 86 -0.29 7.19 10.11
C PRO A 86 -0.28 5.69 9.79
N LEU A 87 0.25 4.84 10.69
CA LEU A 87 0.25 3.38 10.48
C LEU A 87 -1.16 2.80 10.39
N GLY A 88 -2.11 3.33 11.17
CA GLY A 88 -3.50 2.90 11.14
C GLY A 88 -4.17 3.24 9.81
N PHE A 89 -3.86 4.41 9.25
CA PHE A 89 -4.37 4.80 7.93
C PHE A 89 -3.76 3.95 6.81
N ASP A 90 -2.46 3.72 6.82
CA ASP A 90 -1.81 2.78 5.88
C ASP A 90 -2.37 1.35 6.04
N GLY A 91 -2.61 0.89 7.27
CA GLY A 91 -3.24 -0.40 7.55
C GLY A 91 -4.66 -0.51 6.98
N LEU A 92 -5.47 0.55 7.09
CA LEU A 92 -6.79 0.62 6.47
C LEU A 92 -6.69 0.53 4.94
N LEU A 93 -5.74 1.25 4.33
CA LEU A 93 -5.51 1.20 2.89
C LEU A 93 -5.10 -0.20 2.43
N VAL A 94 -4.21 -0.87 3.16
CA VAL A 94 -3.79 -2.26 2.90
C VAL A 94 -4.99 -3.20 3.00
N PHE A 95 -5.80 -3.07 4.04
CA PHE A 95 -7.03 -3.87 4.20
C PHE A 95 -8.00 -3.70 3.03
N LEU A 96 -8.29 -2.46 2.64
CA LEU A 96 -9.16 -2.16 1.50
C LEU A 96 -8.59 -2.72 0.18
N CYS A 97 -7.29 -2.59 -0.04
CA CYS A 97 -6.62 -3.17 -1.19
C CYS A 97 -6.76 -4.70 -1.22
N THR A 98 -6.58 -5.37 -0.09
CA THR A 98 -6.71 -6.83 0.04
C THR A 98 -8.15 -7.28 -0.23
N LEU A 99 -9.15 -6.56 0.30
CA LEU A 99 -10.56 -6.82 -0.01
C LEU A 99 -10.85 -6.72 -1.51
N TYR A 100 -10.34 -5.67 -2.17
CA TYR A 100 -10.50 -5.54 -3.62
C TYR A 100 -9.76 -6.62 -4.39
N ALA A 101 -8.54 -6.99 -3.97
CA ALA A 101 -7.76 -8.06 -4.59
C ALA A 101 -8.50 -9.41 -4.52
N ILE A 102 -9.08 -9.75 -3.38
CA ILE A 102 -9.91 -10.96 -3.20
C ILE A 102 -11.12 -10.92 -4.14
N LYS A 103 -11.82 -9.78 -4.23
CA LYS A 103 -12.97 -9.62 -5.13
C LYS A 103 -12.58 -9.81 -6.60
N THR A 104 -11.35 -9.45 -6.96
CA THR A 104 -10.78 -9.60 -8.30
C THR A 104 -10.02 -10.92 -8.48
N ARG A 105 -10.10 -11.91 -7.59
CA ARG A 105 -9.36 -13.17 -7.78
C ARG A 105 -9.90 -14.06 -8.91
N ASN A 106 -11.18 -13.87 -9.26
CA ASN A 106 -11.88 -14.70 -10.25
C ASN A 106 -11.86 -14.10 -11.68
N LEU A 107 -10.89 -13.24 -12.04
CA LEU A 107 -10.74 -12.87 -13.46
C LEU A 107 -10.35 -14.13 -14.26
N PRO A 108 -10.80 -14.24 -15.52
CA PRO A 108 -10.30 -15.28 -16.41
C PRO A 108 -8.76 -15.25 -16.48
N GLU A 109 -8.14 -16.43 -16.58
CA GLU A 109 -6.68 -16.66 -16.50
C GLU A 109 -5.82 -15.74 -17.39
N ASN A 110 -6.40 -15.20 -18.46
CA ASN A 110 -5.73 -14.25 -19.34
C ASN A 110 -5.33 -12.92 -18.67
N PHE A 111 -5.83 -12.61 -17.46
CA PHE A 111 -5.48 -11.40 -16.70
C PHE A 111 -4.53 -11.67 -15.53
N ASN A 112 -3.31 -12.10 -15.84
CA ASN A 112 -2.23 -12.35 -14.86
C ASN A 112 -1.94 -11.15 -13.93
N GLU A 113 -2.25 -9.91 -14.34
CA GLU A 113 -2.06 -8.71 -13.54
C GLU A 113 -2.85 -8.75 -12.21
N ALA A 114 -4.07 -9.28 -12.19
CA ALA A 114 -4.88 -9.35 -10.96
C ALA A 114 -4.29 -10.34 -9.94
N LYS A 115 -3.71 -11.44 -10.43
CA LYS A 115 -3.05 -12.46 -9.60
C LYS A 115 -1.80 -11.90 -8.91
N PHE A 116 -0.95 -11.19 -9.65
CA PHE A 116 0.23 -10.53 -9.10
C PHE A 116 -0.10 -9.44 -8.09
N ILE A 117 -1.20 -8.69 -8.31
CA ILE A 117 -1.70 -7.73 -7.31
C ILE A 117 -2.14 -8.44 -6.03
N GLY A 118 -2.87 -9.57 -6.16
CA GLY A 118 -3.23 -10.40 -5.01
C GLY A 118 -2.01 -10.85 -4.21
N PHE A 119 -1.00 -11.42 -4.87
CA PHE A 119 0.23 -11.85 -4.20
C PHE A 119 0.95 -10.70 -3.50
N SER A 120 1.12 -9.57 -4.19
CA SER A 120 1.73 -8.38 -3.59
C SER A 120 1.00 -7.92 -2.32
N MET A 121 -0.34 -7.93 -2.35
CA MET A 121 -1.14 -7.54 -1.19
C MET A 121 -1.04 -8.54 -0.03
N TYR A 122 -1.12 -9.84 -0.30
CA TYR A 122 -1.01 -10.87 0.75
C TYR A 122 0.37 -10.86 1.41
N THR A 123 1.45 -10.79 0.63
CA THR A 123 2.81 -10.70 1.17
C THR A 123 2.99 -9.42 1.99
N THR A 124 2.46 -8.28 1.51
CA THR A 124 2.46 -7.03 2.27
C THR A 124 1.76 -7.18 3.62
N CYS A 125 0.58 -7.83 3.67
CA CYS A 125 -0.11 -8.08 4.94
C CYS A 125 0.75 -8.91 5.90
N VAL A 126 1.41 -9.98 5.42
CA VAL A 126 2.29 -10.81 6.24
C VAL A 126 3.47 -10.00 6.80
N ILE A 127 4.10 -9.15 5.97
CA ILE A 127 5.20 -8.28 6.40
C ILE A 127 4.75 -7.33 7.53
N TRP A 128 3.59 -6.70 7.40
CA TRP A 128 3.07 -5.78 8.41
C TRP A 128 2.64 -6.49 9.70
N LEU A 129 2.07 -7.69 9.62
CA LEU A 129 1.76 -8.51 10.80
C LEU A 129 3.04 -8.93 11.53
N ALA A 130 4.07 -9.35 10.80
CA ALA A 130 5.37 -9.67 11.37
C ALA A 130 6.02 -8.42 12.02
N PHE A 131 5.95 -7.27 11.34
CA PHE A 131 6.41 -6.00 11.91
C PHE A 131 5.69 -5.68 13.23
N ALA A 132 4.36 -5.82 13.28
CA ALA A 132 3.60 -5.57 14.50
C ALA A 132 4.06 -6.47 15.65
N ALA A 133 4.24 -7.77 15.40
CA ALA A 133 4.76 -8.70 16.39
C ALA A 133 6.15 -8.29 16.90
N VAL A 134 7.09 -7.96 16.01
CA VAL A 134 8.44 -7.51 16.36
C VAL A 134 8.42 -6.17 17.12
N TYR A 135 7.56 -5.24 16.71
CA TYR A 135 7.45 -3.91 17.30
C TYR A 135 7.06 -3.96 18.79
N PHE A 136 6.20 -4.91 19.17
CA PHE A 136 5.79 -5.10 20.56
C PHE A 136 6.74 -6.01 21.35
N ALA A 137 7.47 -6.91 20.69
CA ALA A 137 8.33 -7.88 21.36
C ALA A 137 9.77 -7.41 21.62
N ILE A 138 10.35 -6.56 20.76
CA ILE A 138 11.79 -6.24 20.78
C ILE A 138 12.04 -4.72 20.67
N GLU A 139 13.09 -4.23 21.32
CA GLU A 139 13.50 -2.81 21.30
C GLU A 139 14.18 -2.35 20.00
N VAL A 140 14.03 -3.09 18.89
CA VAL A 140 14.62 -2.75 17.57
C VAL A 140 13.64 -2.05 16.62
N LYS A 141 12.80 -1.16 17.16
CA LYS A 141 11.65 -0.54 16.47
C LYS A 141 11.99 0.21 15.18
N VAL A 142 13.11 0.93 15.16
CA VAL A 142 13.54 1.71 13.97
C VAL A 142 13.99 0.77 12.87
N PHE A 143 14.84 -0.22 13.22
CA PHE A 143 15.33 -1.20 12.27
C PHE A 143 14.20 -2.04 11.67
N SER A 144 13.28 -2.54 12.51
CA SER A 144 12.15 -3.34 12.05
C SER A 144 11.22 -2.56 11.10
N LEU A 145 10.96 -1.27 11.38
CA LEU A 145 10.17 -0.40 10.52
C LEU A 145 10.85 -0.19 9.15
N CYS A 146 12.17 0.03 9.14
CA CYS A 146 12.94 0.16 7.91
C CYS A 146 12.87 -1.11 7.06
N VAL A 147 13.08 -2.28 7.67
CA VAL A 147 13.01 -3.57 6.97
C VAL A 147 11.61 -3.82 6.41
N ALA A 148 10.56 -3.61 7.21
CA ALA A 148 9.18 -3.81 6.78
C ALA A 148 8.79 -2.91 5.60
N THR A 149 9.21 -1.64 5.64
CA THR A 149 8.93 -0.66 4.57
C THR A 149 9.66 -1.02 3.29
N ASN A 150 10.96 -1.34 3.37
CA ASN A 150 11.76 -1.74 2.21
C ASN A 150 11.26 -3.05 1.60
N ALA A 151 11.00 -4.07 2.43
CA ALA A 151 10.46 -5.34 1.97
C ALA A 151 9.12 -5.15 1.24
N SER A 152 8.23 -4.30 1.77
CA SER A 152 6.96 -3.97 1.12
C SER A 152 7.16 -3.29 -0.25
N ALA A 153 8.13 -2.37 -0.36
CA ALA A 153 8.45 -1.72 -1.62
C ALA A 153 8.99 -2.73 -2.66
N TYR A 154 9.89 -3.62 -2.26
CA TYR A 154 10.42 -4.68 -3.14
C TYR A 154 9.33 -5.65 -3.60
N VAL A 155 8.43 -6.05 -2.71
CA VAL A 155 7.27 -6.91 -3.05
C VAL A 155 6.44 -6.28 -4.16
N VAL A 156 6.12 -4.98 -4.04
CA VAL A 156 5.37 -4.26 -5.08
C VAL A 156 6.16 -4.17 -6.38
N LEU A 157 7.46 -3.88 -6.32
CA LEU A 157 8.33 -3.78 -7.49
C LEU A 157 8.43 -5.12 -8.25
N ILE A 158 8.72 -6.20 -7.52
CA ILE A 158 8.90 -7.54 -8.06
C ILE A 158 7.60 -8.09 -8.61
N PHE A 159 6.47 -7.96 -7.90
CA PHE A 159 5.23 -8.57 -8.40
C PHE A 159 4.50 -7.71 -9.43
N LEU A 160 4.55 -6.37 -9.35
CA LEU A 160 3.75 -5.53 -10.25
C LEU A 160 4.51 -5.00 -11.46
N PHE A 161 5.80 -4.68 -11.31
CA PHE A 161 6.57 -4.04 -12.37
C PHE A 161 7.42 -5.05 -13.15
N PHE A 162 8.07 -5.99 -12.46
CA PHE A 162 8.94 -6.96 -13.13
C PHE A 162 8.21 -7.79 -14.21
N PRO A 163 6.98 -8.32 -14.02
CA PRO A 163 6.31 -9.08 -15.07
C PRO A 163 6.00 -8.23 -16.31
N LYS A 164 5.74 -6.93 -16.12
CA LYS A 164 5.49 -5.99 -17.22
C LYS A 164 6.78 -5.66 -17.97
N LEU A 165 7.85 -5.35 -17.23
CA LEU A 165 9.15 -5.08 -17.82
C LEU A 165 9.68 -6.31 -18.57
N TYR A 166 9.50 -7.51 -18.01
CA TYR A 166 9.86 -8.76 -18.65
C TYR A 166 9.13 -8.94 -19.99
N LEU A 167 7.81 -8.72 -20.03
CA LEU A 167 7.04 -8.82 -21.27
C LEU A 167 7.48 -7.77 -22.31
N ILE A 168 7.75 -6.53 -21.89
CA ILE A 168 8.17 -5.46 -22.80
C ILE A 168 9.55 -5.73 -23.41
N ILE A 169 10.51 -6.20 -22.60
CA ILE A 169 11.91 -6.38 -23.02
C ILE A 169 12.11 -7.71 -23.76
N PHE A 170 11.57 -8.81 -23.22
CA PHE A 170 11.90 -10.16 -23.69
C PHE A 170 10.82 -10.78 -24.58
N LYS A 171 9.59 -10.22 -24.59
CA LYS A 171 8.47 -10.73 -25.40
C LYS A 171 7.72 -9.60 -26.13
N PRO A 172 8.40 -8.77 -26.93
CA PRO A 172 7.79 -7.64 -27.63
C PRO A 172 6.63 -8.07 -28.56
N GLU A 173 6.62 -9.32 -29.04
CA GLU A 173 5.53 -9.90 -29.84
C GLU A 173 4.20 -9.97 -29.08
N LYS A 174 4.24 -10.06 -27.74
CA LYS A 174 3.04 -10.00 -26.88
C LYS A 174 2.65 -8.57 -26.51
N ASN A 175 3.45 -7.58 -26.89
CA ASN A 175 3.23 -6.16 -26.65
C ASN A 175 2.64 -5.42 -27.87
N GLN A 176 2.26 -6.15 -28.93
CA GLN A 176 1.53 -5.57 -30.05
C GLN A 176 0.03 -5.56 -29.73
N ARG A 177 -0.57 -4.38 -29.91
CA ARG A 177 -1.97 -4.08 -29.60
C ARG A 177 -2.76 -3.94 -30.89
#